data_AF-A0A7S4S1R6-F1
#
_entry.id   AF-A0A7S4S1R6-F1
#
_cell.length_a   1.000
_cell.length_b   1.000
_cell.length_c   1.000
_cell.angle_alpha   90.00
_cell.angle_beta   90.00
_cell.angle_gamma   90.00
#
_symmetry.space_group_name_H-M   'P 1'
#
loop_
_entity.id
_entity.type
_entity.pdbx_description
1 polymer ?
#
loop_
_entity_poly.entity_id
_entity_poly.type
_entity_poly.pdbx_seq_one_letter_code
_entity_poly.pdbx_strand_id
1 'polypeptide(L)'
;MQLRQLVAAFACVWAAQGQLDASLPDALISDDACAAGSADSEACNLGMLQKVRPSELPGAGDDSAPQANSILEHKLALPVIWAGRRDVRGIEACWGRNIGYCNSLAYRAVGTCGSPGCVIIVNPPGHRTRTPLHIHAYGYNGRGAALKRRMEARVCRTGGWVHGGFPCGGRAKLFRGGFPPLFSAAGGGISHACITAWPGSCGGGTIVLVSYHCSIEHSISQR
;
A
#
# COMPACT_ATOMS: atom_id res chain seq x y z
N MET A 1 15.47 49.00 34.95
CA MET A 1 15.15 48.58 36.35
C MET A 1 14.00 49.47 36.83
N GLN A 2 13.02 48.91 37.55
CA GLN A 2 11.72 49.45 38.05
C GLN A 2 10.48 48.99 37.24
N LEU A 3 9.86 47.85 37.61
CA LEU A 3 8.76 47.62 38.59
C LEU A 3 7.42 48.25 38.10
N ARG A 4 6.52 47.52 37.45
CA ARG A 4 5.49 46.60 38.01
C ARG A 4 4.72 47.17 39.23
N GLN A 5 3.48 47.60 38.99
CA GLN A 5 2.22 47.23 39.69
C GLN A 5 1.26 48.42 39.81
N LEU A 6 0.11 48.32 39.15
CA LEU A 6 -1.16 48.84 39.65
C LEU A 6 -2.26 47.92 39.10
N VAL A 7 -2.86 47.20 40.04
CA VAL A 7 -3.89 46.17 39.85
C VAL A 7 -5.22 46.75 40.32
N ALA A 8 -6.27 46.41 39.58
CA ALA A 8 -7.68 46.36 39.97
C ALA A 8 -8.37 47.66 40.37
N ALA A 9 -9.40 48.02 39.60
CA ALA A 9 -10.79 47.90 40.05
C ALA A 9 -11.72 48.45 38.96
N PHE A 10 -12.39 47.58 38.21
CA PHE A 10 -13.80 47.76 37.83
C PHE A 10 -14.33 46.38 37.42
N ALA A 11 -14.68 45.61 38.44
CA ALA A 11 -15.55 44.46 38.32
C ALA A 11 -16.85 44.80 39.05
N CYS A 12 -17.94 44.92 38.30
CA CYS A 12 -19.29 44.55 38.71
C CYS A 12 -20.00 44.12 37.41
N VAL A 13 -20.31 42.84 37.18
CA VAL A 13 -21.40 42.04 37.83
C VAL A 13 -22.74 42.60 37.33
N TRP A 14 -23.68 41.89 36.69
CA TRP A 14 -23.97 40.45 36.54
C TRP A 14 -25.05 40.36 35.42
N ALA A 15 -24.99 39.40 34.50
CA ALA A 15 -25.67 38.09 34.54
C ALA A 15 -26.95 38.01 33.68
N ALA A 16 -26.86 37.17 32.65
CA ALA A 16 -27.86 36.20 32.21
C ALA A 16 -27.07 35.11 31.46
N GLN A 17 -26.61 34.04 32.13
CA GLN A 17 -27.26 32.72 32.22
C GLN A 17 -27.66 32.12 30.86
N GLY A 18 -27.05 30.97 30.53
CA GLY A 18 -27.61 30.07 29.52
C GLY A 18 -26.60 29.09 28.90
N GLN A 19 -26.54 27.89 29.48
CA GLN A 19 -26.18 26.59 28.87
C GLN A 19 -24.89 26.40 28.03
N LEU A 20 -24.07 25.50 28.56
CA LEU A 20 -23.33 24.49 27.79
C LEU A 20 -24.25 23.81 26.77
N ASP A 21 -23.81 23.67 25.52
CA ASP A 21 -24.10 22.48 24.73
C ASP A 21 -23.04 22.23 23.66
N ALA A 22 -22.63 20.96 23.60
CA ALA A 22 -21.82 20.38 22.56
C ALA A 22 -22.60 20.35 21.24
N SER A 23 -22.00 20.84 20.16
CA SER A 23 -22.34 20.44 18.78
C SER A 23 -21.45 21.19 17.79
N LEU A 24 -20.27 20.64 17.49
CA LEU A 24 -19.66 20.86 16.19
C LEU A 24 -20.23 19.78 15.26
N PRO A 25 -20.94 20.14 14.18
CA PRO A 25 -21.48 19.15 13.26
C PRO A 25 -20.34 18.52 12.45
N ASP A 26 -20.32 17.20 12.48
CA ASP A 26 -19.77 16.34 11.44
C ASP A 26 -20.25 16.82 10.06
N ALA A 27 -19.32 17.32 9.26
CA ALA A 27 -19.45 17.36 7.81
C ALA A 27 -18.36 16.46 7.21
N LEU A 28 -18.54 15.17 7.48
CA LEU A 28 -17.99 14.06 6.71
C LEU A 28 -18.47 14.18 5.26
N ILE A 29 -17.62 14.68 4.37
CA ILE A 29 -17.74 14.33 2.95
C ILE A 29 -16.98 13.01 2.79
N SER A 30 -17.75 11.94 2.86
CA SER A 30 -17.37 10.58 2.46
C SER A 30 -17.26 10.54 0.93
N ASP A 31 -16.08 10.20 0.43
CA ASP A 31 -15.86 9.86 -0.99
C ASP A 31 -16.23 8.39 -1.29
N ASP A 32 -17.17 7.79 -0.54
CA ASP A 32 -17.64 6.41 -0.74
C ASP A 32 -18.66 6.25 -1.88
N ALA A 33 -18.83 7.26 -2.75
CA ALA A 33 -19.73 7.14 -3.90
C ALA A 33 -19.26 6.16 -4.99
N CYS A 34 -18.07 5.57 -4.88
CA CYS A 34 -17.60 4.53 -5.81
C CYS A 34 -17.59 3.11 -5.23
N ALA A 35 -18.11 2.89 -4.01
CA ALA A 35 -18.05 1.58 -3.34
C ALA A 35 -19.41 1.02 -2.89
N ALA A 36 -20.52 1.62 -3.33
CA ALA A 36 -21.86 1.06 -3.13
C ALA A 36 -22.38 0.50 -4.46
N GLY A 37 -22.58 -0.81 -4.52
CA GLY A 37 -23.13 -1.48 -5.69
C GLY A 37 -24.48 -0.90 -6.10
N SER A 38 -24.51 -0.31 -7.29
CA SER A 38 -25.72 -0.15 -8.09
C SER A 38 -25.48 -0.85 -9.42
N ALA A 39 -26.54 -1.46 -9.97
CA ALA A 39 -26.49 -2.49 -10.99
C ALA A 39 -26.26 -1.97 -12.43
N ASP A 40 -25.50 -0.89 -12.60
CA ASP A 40 -25.23 -0.26 -13.91
C ASP A 40 -23.73 -0.03 -14.16
N SER A 41 -22.90 -1.06 -13.89
CA SER A 41 -21.43 -0.96 -13.87
C SER A 41 -20.72 -1.02 -15.23
N GLU A 42 -21.40 -0.83 -16.37
CA GLU A 42 -20.75 -0.82 -17.69
C GLU A 42 -20.24 0.56 -18.16
N ALA A 43 -20.57 1.66 -17.47
CA ALA A 43 -20.21 3.01 -17.94
C ALA A 43 -18.82 3.52 -17.51
N CYS A 44 -18.11 2.85 -16.59
CA CYS A 44 -16.83 3.37 -16.07
C CYS A 44 -15.56 2.81 -16.76
N ASN A 45 -15.71 1.96 -17.79
CA ASN A 45 -14.59 1.16 -18.31
C ASN A 45 -14.32 1.21 -19.83
N LEU A 46 -14.86 2.17 -20.59
CA LEU A 46 -14.69 2.20 -22.06
C LEU A 46 -14.12 3.49 -22.67
N GLY A 47 -13.52 4.39 -21.87
CA GLY A 47 -12.99 5.67 -22.35
C GLY A 47 -11.49 5.74 -22.68
N MET A 48 -10.66 4.75 -22.32
CA MET A 48 -9.19 4.90 -22.32
C MET A 48 -8.42 3.93 -23.23
N LEU A 49 -9.10 3.09 -24.02
CA LEU A 49 -8.46 2.03 -24.83
C LEU A 49 -8.61 2.18 -26.35
N GLN A 50 -8.76 3.38 -26.89
CA GLN A 50 -8.68 3.60 -28.34
C GLN A 50 -7.98 4.90 -28.73
N LYS A 51 -6.64 4.93 -28.69
CA LYS A 51 -5.86 5.76 -29.61
C LYS A 51 -4.37 5.43 -29.67
N VAL A 52 -4.01 4.29 -30.27
CA VAL A 52 -2.73 4.17 -30.99
C VAL A 52 -2.97 3.30 -32.22
N ARG A 53 -3.00 3.91 -33.40
CA ARG A 53 -2.81 3.20 -34.67
C ARG A 53 -1.32 3.20 -34.97
N PRO A 54 -0.67 2.06 -35.21
CA PRO A 54 0.62 2.02 -35.88
C PRO A 54 0.36 1.88 -37.39
N SER A 55 0.62 2.95 -38.14
CA SER A 55 0.80 2.91 -39.58
C SER A 55 2.29 2.81 -39.91
N GLU A 56 2.61 1.76 -40.69
CA GLU A 56 3.64 1.69 -41.74
C GLU A 56 5.14 1.52 -41.38
N LEU A 57 5.65 0.36 -41.85
CA LEU A 57 7.03 -0.16 -42.07
C LEU A 57 7.80 0.68 -43.13
N PRO A 58 9.14 0.53 -43.40
CA PRO A 58 9.87 -0.76 -43.55
C PRO A 58 11.39 -0.80 -43.26
N GLY A 59 11.99 -2.00 -43.32
CA GLY A 59 13.43 -2.17 -43.62
C GLY A 59 14.08 -3.44 -43.01
N ALA A 60 14.34 -4.45 -43.85
CA ALA A 60 15.17 -5.61 -43.54
C ALA A 60 16.63 -5.36 -44.00
N GLY A 61 17.62 -5.89 -43.26
CA GLY A 61 19.03 -5.90 -43.67
C GLY A 61 20.01 -6.37 -42.58
N ASP A 62 20.38 -7.65 -42.67
CA ASP A 62 21.64 -8.39 -42.36
C ASP A 62 22.57 -8.06 -41.16
N ASP A 63 22.79 -9.13 -40.37
CA ASP A 63 24.00 -9.67 -39.71
C ASP A 63 25.25 -8.78 -39.52
N SER A 64 25.64 -8.56 -38.25
CA SER A 64 26.97 -8.87 -37.64
C SER A 64 27.35 -7.99 -36.42
N ALA A 65 27.36 -8.60 -35.23
CA ALA A 65 28.11 -8.24 -34.00
C ALA A 65 27.81 -6.91 -33.23
N PRO A 66 28.28 -6.76 -31.97
CA PRO A 66 28.13 -7.64 -30.80
C PRO A 66 27.39 -6.94 -29.62
N GLN A 67 26.98 -7.75 -28.64
CA GLN A 67 26.57 -7.43 -27.27
C GLN A 67 26.76 -5.97 -26.78
N ALA A 68 25.73 -5.12 -26.96
CA ALA A 68 25.67 -3.80 -26.30
C ALA A 68 24.25 -3.34 -25.92
N ASN A 69 23.24 -4.23 -25.95
CA ASN A 69 21.84 -3.85 -25.69
C ASN A 69 21.28 -4.32 -24.33
N SER A 70 22.06 -4.91 -23.42
CA SER A 70 21.52 -5.37 -22.12
C SER A 70 21.45 -4.29 -21.02
N ILE A 71 21.96 -3.08 -21.26
CA ILE A 71 22.05 -2.03 -20.22
C ILE A 71 20.90 -1.01 -20.33
N LEU A 72 20.18 -0.96 -21.46
CA LEU A 72 19.11 0.03 -21.69
C LEU A 72 17.67 -0.51 -21.49
N GLU A 73 17.50 -1.83 -21.34
CA GLU A 73 16.21 -2.48 -21.02
C GLU A 73 15.88 -2.41 -19.50
N HIS A 74 16.81 -1.91 -18.67
CA HIS A 74 16.67 -1.95 -17.21
C HIS A 74 15.86 -0.80 -16.58
N LYS A 75 15.26 0.09 -17.39
CA LYS A 75 14.54 1.28 -16.87
C LYS A 75 13.01 1.20 -16.86
N LEU A 76 12.39 0.11 -17.33
CA LEU A 76 10.92 0.04 -17.42
C LEU A 76 10.29 -1.24 -16.86
N ALA A 77 11.08 -2.23 -16.46
CA ALA A 77 10.55 -3.39 -15.75
C ALA A 77 10.44 -3.05 -14.26
N LEU A 78 9.28 -2.51 -13.87
CA LEU A 78 8.85 -2.44 -12.48
C LEU A 78 9.26 -3.73 -11.74
N PRO A 79 9.94 -3.68 -10.58
CA PRO A 79 10.49 -4.89 -9.98
C PRO A 79 9.38 -5.85 -9.54
N VAL A 80 9.16 -6.90 -10.33
CA VAL A 80 8.20 -7.97 -10.03
C VAL A 80 8.97 -9.28 -9.85
N ILE A 81 8.84 -9.88 -8.67
CA ILE A 81 9.47 -11.16 -8.34
C ILE A 81 8.47 -12.29 -8.59
N TRP A 82 8.77 -13.14 -9.56
CA TRP A 82 7.93 -14.29 -9.93
C TRP A 82 8.36 -15.57 -9.21
N ALA A 83 7.38 -16.36 -8.80
CA ALA A 83 7.60 -17.74 -8.39
C ALA A 83 7.97 -18.59 -9.61
N GLY A 84 9.06 -19.36 -9.49
CA GLY A 84 9.48 -20.34 -10.50
C GLY A 84 8.84 -21.73 -10.30
N ARG A 85 8.14 -21.95 -9.18
CA ARG A 85 7.52 -23.23 -8.84
C ARG A 85 6.07 -23.33 -9.34
N ARG A 86 5.75 -24.42 -10.03
CA ARG A 86 4.40 -24.69 -10.58
C ARG A 86 3.32 -24.86 -9.51
N ASP A 87 3.69 -25.31 -8.32
CA ASP A 87 2.78 -25.49 -7.19
C ASP A 87 2.56 -24.20 -6.37
N VAL A 88 3.16 -23.08 -6.79
CA VAL A 88 3.03 -21.76 -6.16
C VAL A 88 2.35 -20.80 -7.14
N ARG A 89 1.04 -21.01 -7.33
CA ARG A 89 0.22 -20.26 -8.29
C ARG A 89 -0.14 -18.85 -7.84
N GLY A 90 -0.01 -18.59 -6.54
CA GLY A 90 -0.45 -17.35 -5.89
C GLY A 90 -0.34 -17.40 -4.37
N ILE A 91 -0.84 -16.36 -3.70
CA ILE A 91 -0.82 -16.26 -2.22
C ILE A 91 -1.59 -17.41 -1.55
N GLU A 92 -2.62 -17.93 -2.20
CA GLU A 92 -3.40 -19.10 -1.77
C GLU A 92 -2.57 -20.39 -1.67
N ALA A 93 -1.37 -20.42 -2.26
CA ALA A 93 -0.43 -21.52 -2.14
C ALA A 93 0.64 -21.29 -1.05
N CYS A 94 0.65 -20.13 -0.38
CA CYS A 94 1.70 -19.74 0.58
C CYS A 94 1.40 -20.17 2.02
N TRP A 95 1.18 -21.46 2.21
CA TRP A 95 0.96 -22.09 3.50
C TRP A 95 1.62 -23.48 3.55
N GLY A 96 1.67 -24.10 4.73
CA GLY A 96 2.25 -25.43 4.92
C GLY A 96 3.67 -25.54 4.36
N ARG A 97 3.93 -26.56 3.53
CA ARG A 97 5.24 -26.82 2.91
C ARG A 97 5.76 -25.71 2.00
N ASN A 98 4.90 -24.80 1.53
CA ASN A 98 5.27 -23.76 0.57
C ASN A 98 5.62 -22.43 1.23
N ILE A 99 5.31 -22.25 2.51
CA ILE A 99 5.44 -20.95 3.19
C ILE A 99 6.88 -20.44 3.20
N GLY A 100 7.86 -21.31 3.40
CA GLY A 100 9.28 -20.95 3.37
C GLY A 100 9.73 -20.44 2.01
N TYR A 101 9.26 -21.07 0.92
CA TYR A 101 9.53 -20.62 -0.44
C TYR A 101 8.86 -19.27 -0.75
N CYS A 102 7.61 -19.07 -0.35
CA CYS A 102 6.97 -17.77 -0.52
C CYS A 102 7.71 -16.66 0.25
N ASN A 103 8.13 -16.93 1.49
CA ASN A 103 8.92 -15.98 2.27
C ASN A 103 10.25 -15.64 1.59
N SER A 104 10.94 -16.60 0.95
CA SER A 104 12.19 -16.30 0.24
C SER A 104 11.96 -15.39 -0.98
N LEU A 105 10.83 -15.51 -1.67
CA LEU A 105 10.43 -14.56 -2.71
C LEU A 105 10.19 -13.16 -2.15
N ALA A 106 9.55 -13.05 -0.97
CA ALA A 106 9.36 -11.75 -0.31
C ALA A 106 10.70 -11.12 0.13
N TYR A 107 11.66 -11.93 0.58
CA TYR A 107 13.01 -11.46 0.87
C TYR A 107 13.77 -10.98 -0.38
N ARG A 108 13.59 -11.65 -1.52
CA ARG A 108 14.11 -11.15 -2.80
C ARG A 108 13.47 -9.81 -3.17
N ALA A 109 12.17 -9.67 -2.99
CA ALA A 109 11.43 -8.44 -3.27
C ALA A 109 11.94 -7.26 -2.43
N VAL A 110 12.10 -7.43 -1.12
CA VAL A 110 12.67 -6.37 -0.26
C VAL A 110 14.14 -6.12 -0.55
N GLY A 111 14.90 -7.11 -1.03
CA GLY A 111 16.26 -6.93 -1.51
C GLY A 111 16.35 -6.01 -2.74
N THR A 112 15.30 -5.98 -3.58
CA THR A 112 15.20 -5.07 -4.72
C THR A 112 14.66 -3.69 -4.32
N CYS A 113 13.72 -3.61 -3.38
CA CYS A 113 13.17 -2.35 -2.88
C CYS A 113 12.95 -2.42 -1.35
N GLY A 114 14.00 -2.13 -0.58
CA GLY A 114 13.98 -2.23 0.89
C GLY A 114 14.05 -0.90 1.64
N SER A 115 14.10 0.22 0.92
CA SER A 115 14.23 1.55 1.52
C SER A 115 12.91 2.02 2.17
N PRO A 116 12.93 3.07 3.01
CA PRO A 116 11.71 3.67 3.57
C PRO A 116 10.72 4.23 2.53
N GLY A 117 11.17 4.42 1.28
CA GLY A 117 10.37 4.85 0.13
C GLY A 117 9.70 3.71 -0.65
N CYS A 118 9.95 2.47 -0.25
CA CYS A 118 9.46 1.27 -0.93
C CYS A 118 8.16 0.73 -0.35
N VAL A 119 7.44 -0.02 -1.18
CA VAL A 119 6.29 -0.83 -0.81
C VAL A 119 6.36 -2.19 -1.49
N ILE A 120 6.13 -3.25 -0.73
CA ILE A 120 6.05 -4.63 -1.21
C ILE A 120 4.59 -5.05 -1.22
N ILE A 121 4.08 -5.53 -2.36
CA ILE A 121 2.66 -5.82 -2.55
C ILE A 121 2.48 -7.23 -3.14
N VAL A 122 1.58 -8.00 -2.53
CA VAL A 122 1.12 -9.30 -3.04
C VAL A 122 -0.39 -9.23 -3.21
N ASN A 123 -0.84 -9.39 -4.45
CA ASN A 123 -2.27 -9.32 -4.78
C ASN A 123 -2.99 -10.66 -4.57
N PRO A 124 -4.26 -10.62 -4.13
CA PRO A 124 -5.10 -11.80 -4.02
C PRO A 124 -5.49 -12.34 -5.41
N PRO A 125 -6.01 -13.57 -5.50
CA PRO A 125 -6.42 -14.19 -6.77
C PRO A 125 -7.34 -13.32 -7.64
N GLY A 126 -8.32 -12.63 -7.04
CA GLY A 126 -9.28 -11.81 -7.78
C GLY A 126 -8.74 -10.45 -8.26
N HIS A 127 -7.50 -10.10 -7.93
CA HIS A 127 -6.90 -8.79 -8.26
C HIS A 127 -5.53 -8.93 -8.91
N ARG A 128 -5.30 -10.06 -9.58
CA ARG A 128 -4.08 -10.31 -10.37
C ARG A 128 -4.45 -10.85 -11.74
N THR A 129 -3.65 -10.52 -12.74
CA THR A 129 -3.88 -10.93 -14.14
C THR A 129 -3.00 -12.09 -14.57
N ARG A 130 -2.05 -12.51 -13.74
CA ARG A 130 -1.05 -13.52 -14.06
C ARG A 130 -0.96 -14.58 -12.96
N THR A 131 -0.62 -15.79 -13.39
CA THR A 131 -0.18 -16.90 -12.57
C THR A 131 1.16 -17.35 -13.17
N PRO A 132 2.24 -17.53 -12.37
CA PRO A 132 2.28 -17.89 -10.95
C PRO A 132 2.28 -16.70 -9.96
N LEU A 133 2.50 -16.97 -8.66
CA LEU A 133 2.67 -15.95 -7.62
C LEU A 133 3.70 -14.92 -8.07
N HIS A 134 3.37 -13.65 -7.87
CA HIS A 134 4.28 -12.55 -8.11
C HIS A 134 4.17 -11.48 -7.02
N ILE A 135 5.31 -10.87 -6.71
CA ILE A 135 5.45 -9.86 -5.66
C ILE A 135 5.95 -8.58 -6.30
N HIS A 136 5.21 -7.51 -6.12
CA HIS A 136 5.53 -6.18 -6.61
C HIS A 136 6.41 -5.48 -5.58
N ALA A 137 7.56 -4.92 -5.98
CA ALA A 137 8.47 -4.19 -5.12
C ALA A 137 8.74 -2.81 -5.70
N TYR A 138 7.93 -1.82 -5.31
CA TYR A 138 7.83 -0.52 -5.98
C TYR A 138 8.18 0.64 -5.05
N GLY A 139 8.51 1.79 -5.63
CA GLY A 139 8.36 3.07 -4.94
C GLY A 139 6.88 3.39 -4.76
N TYR A 140 6.49 3.91 -3.58
CA TYR A 140 5.12 4.39 -3.38
C TYR A 140 4.96 5.85 -3.82
N ASN A 141 3.76 6.21 -4.27
CA ASN A 141 3.42 7.58 -4.68
C ASN A 141 2.99 8.44 -3.46
N GLY A 142 2.55 9.68 -3.68
CA GLY A 142 2.11 10.58 -2.60
C GLY A 142 0.94 10.04 -1.77
N ARG A 143 0.01 9.28 -2.38
CA ARG A 143 -1.09 8.62 -1.66
C ARG A 143 -0.56 7.47 -0.79
N GLY A 144 0.42 6.72 -1.30
CA GLY A 144 1.12 5.69 -0.53
C GLY A 144 1.90 6.27 0.65
N ALA A 145 2.56 7.42 0.48
CA ALA A 145 3.22 8.13 1.57
C ALA A 145 2.24 8.59 2.66
N ALA A 146 1.09 9.13 2.24
CA ALA A 146 0.03 9.54 3.17
C ALA A 146 -0.57 8.33 3.92
N LEU A 147 -0.79 7.21 3.24
CA LEU A 147 -1.27 5.98 3.87
C LEU A 147 -0.23 5.44 4.87
N LYS A 148 1.05 5.38 4.50
CA LYS A 148 2.14 4.96 5.40
C LYS A 148 2.16 5.80 6.68
N ARG A 149 2.10 7.14 6.58
CA ARG A 149 2.07 8.03 7.76
C ARG A 149 0.87 7.74 8.67
N ARG A 150 -0.33 7.56 8.12
CA ARG A 150 -1.53 7.19 8.91
C ARG A 150 -1.36 5.84 9.59
N MET A 151 -0.74 4.87 8.92
CA MET A 151 -0.45 3.58 9.52
C MET A 151 0.58 3.68 10.63
N GLU A 152 1.69 4.40 10.42
CA GLU A 152 2.71 4.66 11.43
C GLU A 152 2.11 5.27 12.71
N ALA A 153 1.26 6.28 12.57
CA ALA A 153 0.55 6.89 13.70
C ALA A 153 -0.25 5.88 14.53
N ARG A 154 -0.72 4.79 13.92
CA ARG A 154 -1.56 3.77 14.56
C ARG A 154 -0.79 2.56 15.07
N VAL A 155 0.33 2.18 14.44
CA VAL A 155 1.02 0.92 14.76
C VAL A 155 2.41 1.10 15.39
N CYS A 156 3.04 2.28 15.32
CA CYS A 156 4.42 2.43 15.79
C CYS A 156 4.59 2.20 17.30
N ARG A 157 3.55 2.47 18.08
CA ARG A 157 3.55 2.35 19.56
C ARG A 157 2.70 1.19 20.07
N THR A 158 2.30 0.27 19.20
CA THR A 158 1.48 -0.89 19.57
C THR A 158 2.29 -2.19 19.52
N GLY A 159 1.86 -3.20 20.28
CA GLY A 159 2.53 -4.51 20.39
C GLY A 159 1.96 -5.61 19.49
N GLY A 160 0.85 -5.34 18.79
CA GLY A 160 0.05 -6.38 18.13
C GLY A 160 -0.58 -5.95 16.81
N TRP A 161 -1.52 -6.75 16.34
CA TRP A 161 -2.36 -6.40 15.20
C TRP A 161 -3.37 -5.34 15.61
N VAL A 162 -3.43 -4.27 14.83
CA VAL A 162 -4.42 -3.20 14.95
C VAL A 162 -5.48 -3.40 13.87
N HIS A 163 -6.74 -3.17 14.20
CA HIS A 163 -7.90 -3.35 13.33
C HIS A 163 -8.66 -2.02 13.12
N GLY A 164 -9.60 -2.01 12.16
CA GLY A 164 -10.47 -0.88 11.84
C GLY A 164 -9.74 0.26 11.13
N GLY A 165 -10.40 1.06 10.28
CA GLY A 165 -9.82 2.25 9.64
C GLY A 165 -8.61 2.01 8.72
N PHE A 166 -8.36 0.76 8.32
CA PHE A 166 -7.40 0.41 7.28
C PHE A 166 -8.14 0.05 5.99
N PRO A 167 -7.49 0.17 4.81
CA PRO A 167 -8.10 -0.20 3.56
C PRO A 167 -8.72 -1.59 3.61
N CYS A 168 -9.94 -1.71 3.08
CA CYS A 168 -10.67 -2.97 2.90
C CYS A 168 -10.85 -3.76 4.21
N GLY A 169 -11.14 -3.04 5.31
CA GLY A 169 -11.35 -3.65 6.62
C GLY A 169 -10.12 -4.37 7.19
N GLY A 170 -8.93 -4.08 6.66
CA GLY A 170 -7.71 -4.82 6.97
C GLY A 170 -7.21 -4.65 8.40
N ARG A 171 -6.12 -5.35 8.69
CA ARG A 171 -5.36 -5.26 9.94
C ARG A 171 -3.89 -4.99 9.65
N ALA A 172 -3.24 -4.23 10.54
CA ALA A 172 -1.84 -3.87 10.38
C ALA A 172 -1.02 -4.12 11.65
N LYS A 173 0.26 -4.44 11.48
CA LYS A 173 1.21 -4.61 12.58
C LYS A 173 2.59 -4.09 12.19
N LEU A 174 3.29 -3.50 13.16
CA LEU A 174 4.72 -3.20 13.05
C LEU A 174 5.57 -4.40 13.48
N PHE A 175 6.51 -4.78 12.63
CA PHE A 175 7.60 -5.70 12.93
C PHE A 175 8.89 -4.90 13.14
N ARG A 176 9.34 -4.79 14.39
CA ARG A 176 10.46 -3.91 14.77
C ARG A 176 11.83 -4.44 14.35
N GLY A 177 11.99 -5.77 14.27
CA GLY A 177 13.26 -6.42 13.89
C GLY A 177 13.58 -6.41 12.38
N GLY A 178 13.08 -5.42 11.63
CA GLY A 178 13.24 -5.34 10.18
C GLY A 178 12.14 -6.06 9.38
N PHE A 179 12.50 -6.61 8.22
CA PHE A 179 11.54 -7.27 7.33
C PHE A 179 11.24 -8.70 7.80
N PRO A 180 9.98 -9.03 8.15
CA PRO A 180 9.63 -10.34 8.69
C PRO A 180 9.51 -11.39 7.56
N PRO A 181 9.43 -12.69 7.90
CA PRO A 181 9.00 -13.72 6.95
C PRO A 181 7.54 -13.45 6.55
N LEU A 182 7.34 -12.66 5.49
CA LEU A 182 6.12 -11.90 5.21
C LEU A 182 4.82 -12.73 5.28
N PHE A 183 4.80 -13.91 4.66
CA PHE A 183 3.62 -14.77 4.59
C PHE A 183 3.36 -15.46 5.93
N SER A 184 4.41 -15.89 6.63
CA SER A 184 4.29 -16.41 8.01
C SER A 184 3.81 -15.32 8.97
N ALA A 185 4.31 -14.11 8.80
CA ALA A 185 4.00 -12.96 9.63
C ALA A 185 2.54 -12.54 9.48
N ALA A 186 2.02 -12.54 8.25
CA ALA A 186 0.62 -12.24 7.96
C ALA A 186 -0.35 -13.22 8.64
N GLY A 187 0.09 -14.44 8.95
CA GLY A 187 -0.67 -15.46 9.69
C GLY A 187 -1.54 -16.33 8.78
N GLY A 188 -2.39 -17.16 9.41
CA GLY A 188 -3.31 -18.05 8.69
C GLY A 188 -4.41 -17.32 7.93
N GLY A 189 -5.02 -18.00 6.96
CA GLY A 189 -6.19 -17.49 6.23
C GLY A 189 -5.89 -16.43 5.17
N ILE A 190 -4.66 -16.36 4.64
CA ILE A 190 -4.24 -15.33 3.67
C ILE A 190 -4.60 -15.66 2.20
N SER A 191 -5.36 -16.73 1.94
CA SER A 191 -5.65 -17.19 0.57
C SER A 191 -6.36 -16.17 -0.32
N HIS A 192 -7.10 -15.25 0.29
CA HIS A 192 -7.78 -14.14 -0.40
C HIS A 192 -7.29 -12.77 0.08
N ALA A 193 -6.12 -12.72 0.73
CA ALA A 193 -5.56 -11.49 1.24
C ALA A 193 -4.73 -10.75 0.18
N CYS A 194 -4.76 -9.42 0.24
CA CYS A 194 -3.68 -8.58 -0.24
C CYS A 194 -2.74 -8.28 0.93
N ILE A 195 -1.46 -8.59 0.76
CA ILE A 195 -0.42 -8.22 1.72
C ILE A 195 0.31 -7.00 1.16
N THR A 196 0.37 -5.93 1.95
CA THR A 196 1.18 -4.73 1.65
C THR A 196 2.17 -4.50 2.78
N ALA A 197 3.45 -4.32 2.47
CA ALA A 197 4.48 -4.06 3.46
C ALA A 197 5.27 -2.80 3.15
N TRP A 198 5.54 -1.97 4.16
CA TRP A 198 6.38 -0.79 4.09
C TRP A 198 7.65 -0.99 4.93
N PRO A 199 8.77 -1.40 4.30
CA PRO A 199 10.08 -1.42 4.95
C PRO A 199 10.48 -0.03 5.47
N GLY A 200 11.38 0.01 6.46
CA GLY A 200 11.90 1.28 7.00
C GLY A 200 10.87 2.17 7.71
N SER A 201 9.78 1.59 8.20
CA SER A 201 8.74 2.29 8.96
C SER A 201 9.12 2.43 10.44
N CYS A 202 8.59 3.45 11.12
CA CYS A 202 8.74 3.61 12.57
C CYS A 202 10.19 3.53 13.09
N GLY A 203 11.16 4.11 12.37
CA GLY A 203 12.58 4.08 12.76
C GLY A 203 13.35 2.81 12.34
N GLY A 204 12.84 2.05 11.36
CA GLY A 204 13.58 0.94 10.73
C GLY A 204 12.85 -0.41 10.69
N GLY A 205 11.68 -0.52 11.31
CA GLY A 205 10.84 -1.70 11.22
C GLY A 205 10.09 -1.83 9.90
N THR A 206 9.23 -2.84 9.79
CA THR A 206 8.33 -3.04 8.65
C THR A 206 6.89 -3.04 9.13
N ILE A 207 6.06 -2.17 8.56
CA ILE A 207 4.61 -2.27 8.73
C ILE A 207 4.09 -3.28 7.71
N VAL A 208 3.31 -4.26 8.17
CA VAL A 208 2.59 -5.20 7.31
C VAL A 208 1.09 -4.96 7.46
N LEU A 209 0.41 -4.69 6.35
CA LEU A 209 -1.03 -4.62 6.21
C LEU A 209 -1.53 -5.90 5.54
N VAL A 210 -2.50 -6.55 6.17
CA VAL A 210 -3.28 -7.65 5.59
C VAL A 210 -4.68 -7.11 5.35
N SER A 211 -5.07 -7.04 4.08
CA SER A 211 -6.40 -6.63 3.64
C SER A 211 -7.05 -7.78 2.89
N TYR A 212 -8.39 -7.82 2.82
CA TYR A 212 -9.12 -8.94 2.22
C TYR A 212 -9.98 -8.45 1.05
N HIS A 213 -10.10 -9.28 0.01
CA HIS A 213 -10.99 -9.06 -1.13
C HIS A 213 -10.77 -7.76 -1.94
N CYS A 214 -9.61 -7.11 -1.80
CA CYS A 214 -9.26 -5.91 -2.56
C CYS A 214 -7.75 -5.89 -2.90
N SER A 215 -7.34 -4.97 -3.77
CA SER A 215 -5.94 -4.54 -3.90
C SER A 215 -5.87 -3.02 -3.90
N ILE A 216 -4.89 -2.47 -3.18
CA ILE A 216 -4.60 -1.03 -3.17
C ILE A 216 -3.40 -0.65 -4.06
N GLU A 217 -2.83 -1.62 -4.78
CA GLU A 217 -1.56 -1.45 -5.51
C GLU A 217 -1.57 -0.25 -6.46
N HIS A 218 -2.62 -0.12 -7.28
CA HIS A 218 -2.77 0.97 -8.25
C HIS A 218 -2.86 2.33 -7.57
N SER A 219 -3.43 2.38 -6.37
CA SER A 219 -3.67 3.64 -5.65
C SER A 219 -2.41 4.19 -4.98
N ILE A 220 -1.44 3.32 -4.65
CA ILE A 220 -0.32 3.69 -3.77
C ILE A 220 1.08 3.58 -4.40
N SER A 221 1.22 3.03 -5.60
CA SER A 221 2.53 2.81 -6.24
C SER A 221 2.83 3.77 -7.40
N GLN A 222 4.12 3.96 -7.70
CA GLN A 222 4.65 4.78 -8.81
C GLN A 222 4.92 3.93 -10.06
N ARG A 223 3.89 3.21 -10.54
CA ARG A 223 4.02 2.34 -11.71
C ARG A 223 4.57 3.06 -12.95
#